data_AF-A0A6S6PJY1-F1
#
_entry.id   AF-A0A6S6PJY1-F1
#
_cell.length_a   1.000
_cell.length_b   1.000
_cell.length_c   1.000
_cell.angle_alpha   90.00
_cell.angle_beta   90.00
_cell.angle_gamma   90.00
#
_symmetry.space_group_name_H-M   'P 1'
#
loop_
_entity.id
_entity.type
_entity.pdbx_description
1 polymer ?
#
loop_
_entity_poly.entity_id
_entity_poly.type
_entity_poly.pdbx_seq_one_letter_code
_entity_poly.pdbx_strand_id
1 'polypeptide(L)' 'MHRRLRRWCESGVIERIFRYLAADHDNEYMMIDSTIVRAHQHSAGALKKGARIRPSDDHEAD' A
#
# COMPACT_ATOMS: atom_id res chain seq x y z
N MET A 1 -3.35 -16.66 -3.39
CA MET A 1 -2.24 -15.85 -2.81
C MET A 1 -2.90 -14.64 -2.12
N HIS A 2 -2.36 -14.05 -1.04
CA HIS A 2 -2.99 -13.04 -0.12
C HIS A 2 -3.64 -13.55 1.20
N ARG A 3 -3.80 -14.87 1.41
CA ARG A 3 -4.46 -15.39 2.63
C ARG A 3 -3.72 -15.06 3.93
N ARG A 4 -2.38 -14.98 3.87
CA ARG A 4 -1.53 -14.62 5.03
C ARG A 4 -1.71 -13.16 5.40
N LEU A 5 -1.58 -12.24 4.43
CA LEU A 5 -1.75 -10.80 4.66
C LEU A 5 -3.14 -10.51 5.23
N ARG A 6 -4.19 -11.09 4.63
CA ARG A 6 -5.56 -10.94 5.13
C ARG A 6 -5.71 -11.40 6.58
N ARG A 7 -5.20 -12.59 6.92
CA ARG A 7 -5.24 -13.10 8.30
C ARG A 7 -4.49 -12.19 9.28
N TRP A 8 -3.39 -11.59 8.87
CA TRP A 8 -2.62 -10.65 9.69
C TRP A 8 -3.35 -9.34 9.93
N CYS A 9 -4.08 -8.84 8.92
CA CYS A 9 -4.96 -7.69 9.09
C CYS A 9 -6.11 -8.04 10.05
N GLU A 10 -6.78 -9.18 9.84
CA GLU A 10 -7.90 -9.63 10.68
C GLU A 10 -7.49 -9.91 12.12
N SER A 11 -6.28 -10.43 12.37
CA SER A 11 -5.76 -10.70 13.71
C SER A 11 -5.04 -9.52 14.35
N GLY A 12 -5.02 -8.34 13.71
CA GLY A 12 -4.41 -7.13 14.21
C GLY A 12 -2.87 -7.21 14.34
N VAL A 13 -2.21 -8.11 13.62
CA VAL A 13 -0.74 -8.21 13.63
C VAL A 13 -0.11 -6.92 13.13
N ILE A 14 -0.64 -6.37 12.04
CA ILE A 14 -0.14 -5.11 11.47
C ILE A 14 -0.24 -3.97 12.48
N GLU A 15 -1.41 -3.82 13.13
CA GLU A 15 -1.65 -2.77 14.13
C GLU A 15 -0.68 -2.88 15.32
N ARG A 16 -0.38 -4.10 15.76
CA ARG A 16 0.54 -4.34 16.87
C ARG A 16 1.97 -3.95 16.53
N ILE A 17 2.41 -4.24 15.30
CA ILE A 17 3.72 -3.80 14.80
C ILE A 17 3.80 -2.27 14.85
N PHE A 18 2.78 -1.57 14.32
CA PHE A 18 2.73 -0.11 14.38
C PHE A 18 2.76 0.42 15.81
N ARG A 19 1.99 -0.18 16.74
CA ARG A 19 2.00 0.22 18.15
C ARG A 19 3.37 0.09 18.80
N TYR A 20 4.12 -0.99 18.51
CA TYR A 20 5.47 -1.16 19.03
C TYR A 20 6.45 -0.16 18.41
N LEU A 21 6.38 0.08 17.09
CA LEU A 21 7.24 1.05 16.41
C LEU A 21 6.97 2.50 16.85
N ALA A 22 5.72 2.82 17.21
CA ALA A 22 5.32 4.13 17.70
C ALA A 22 5.51 4.32 19.21
N ALA A 23 5.86 3.26 19.95
CA ALA A 23 6.06 3.34 21.40
C ALA A 23 7.38 4.03 21.77
N ASP A 24 8.33 4.11 20.85
CA ASP A 24 9.56 4.88 21.03
C ASP A 24 9.27 6.37 20.79
N HIS A 25 9.41 7.17 21.85
CA HIS A 25 9.12 8.60 21.86
C HIS A 25 10.15 9.41 21.08
N ASP A 26 11.40 8.95 21.09
CA ASP A 26 12.54 9.63 20.45
C ASP A 26 12.88 8.92 19.15
N ASN A 27 11.86 8.72 18.31
CA ASN A 27 11.96 8.07 16.99
C ASN A 27 12.76 8.93 15.98
N GLU A 28 13.90 9.50 16.41
CA GLU A 28 14.87 10.33 15.67
C GLU A 28 15.40 9.63 14.42
N TYR A 29 15.24 8.31 14.33
CA TYR A 29 15.65 7.48 13.18
C TYR A 29 14.48 7.07 12.28
N MET A 30 13.24 7.53 12.52
CA MET A 30 12.09 7.15 11.70
C MET A 30 12.09 7.91 10.37
N MET A 31 12.53 7.24 9.32
CA MET A 31 12.41 7.72 7.94
C MET A 31 11.09 7.22 7.35
N ILE A 32 10.16 8.14 7.09
CA ILE A 32 8.92 7.84 6.37
C ILE A 32 9.18 8.07 4.88
N ASP A 33 9.23 6.99 4.12
CA ASP A 33 9.28 7.04 2.66
C ASP A 33 8.00 6.44 2.06
N SER A 34 7.65 6.89 0.86
CA SER A 34 6.54 6.33 0.09
C SER A 34 7.04 5.77 -1.23
N THR A 35 6.91 4.46 -1.40
CA THR A 35 7.22 3.79 -2.67
C THR A 35 5.95 3.38 -3.40
N ILE A 36 5.82 3.73 -4.67
CA ILE A 36 4.72 3.28 -5.53
C ILE A 36 5.15 1.98 -6.23
N VAL A 37 4.48 0.87 -5.94
CA VAL A 37 4.71 -0.42 -6.62
C VAL A 37 3.67 -0.62 -7.73
N ARG A 38 4.13 -0.80 -8.97
CA ARG A 38 3.25 -1.11 -10.11
C ARG A 38 2.64 -2.51 -9.92
N ALA A 39 1.32 -2.58 -9.85
CA ALA A 39 0.60 -3.86 -9.87
C ALA A 39 0.32 -4.29 -11.32
N HIS A 40 0.09 -5.59 -11.52
CA HIS A 40 -0.36 -6.08 -12.83
C HIS A 40 -1.74 -5.47 -13.16
N GLN A 41 -2.00 -5.16 -14.44
CA GLN A 41 -3.28 -4.57 -14.88
C GLN A 41 -4.52 -5.34 -14.40
N HIS A 42 -4.42 -6.67 -14.24
CA HIS A 42 -5.49 -7.52 -13.73
C HIS A 42 -5.75 -7.35 -12.21
N SER A 43 -4.86 -6.67 -11.49
CA SER A 43 -5.00 -6.31 -10.08
C SER A 43 -5.81 -5.02 -9.86
N ALA A 44 -6.11 -4.25 -10.92
CA ALA A 44 -6.86 -2.99 -10.82
C ALA A 44 -8.31 -3.16 -10.31
N GLY A 45 -8.80 -4.39 -10.22
CA GLY A 45 -10.17 -4.68 -9.82
C GLY A 45 -11.20 -4.30 -10.88
N ALA A 46 -12.47 -4.53 -10.60
CA ALA A 46 -13.55 -4.14 -11.50
C ALA A 46 -13.79 -2.62 -11.42
N LEU A 47 -13.98 -2.00 -12.58
CA LEU A 47 -14.37 -0.58 -12.65
C LEU A 47 -15.70 -0.34 -11.95
N LYS A 48 -15.71 0.62 -11.03
CA LYS A 48 -16.94 1.09 -10.39
C LYS A 48 -17.79 1.83 -11.44
N LYS A 49 -19.07 1.50 -11.55
CA LYS A 49 -19.98 2.10 -12.55
C LYS A 49 -19.97 3.63 -12.44
N GLY A 50 -19.58 4.32 -13.52
CA GLY A 50 -19.51 5.79 -13.58
C GLY A 50 -18.13 6.42 -13.33
N ALA A 51 -17.08 5.64 -13.07
CA ALA A 51 -15.73 6.17 -12.92
C ALA A 51 -15.12 6.58 -14.28
N ARG A 52 -14.76 7.87 -14.46
CA ARG A 52 -13.85 8.30 -15.55
C ARG A 52 -12.41 8.05 -15.11
N ILE A 53 -11.71 7.17 -15.80
CA ILE A 53 -10.27 6.96 -15.59
C ILE A 53 -9.52 8.02 -16.39
N ARG A 54 -8.57 8.72 -15.76
CA ARG A 54 -7.52 9.44 -16.49
C ARG A 54 -6.43 8.41 -16.81
N PRO A 55 -6.03 8.23 -18.07
CA PRO A 55 -4.84 7.43 -18.39
C PRO A 55 -3.66 7.94 -17.57
N SER A 56 -2.80 7.04 -17.08
CA SER A 56 -1.52 7.49 -16.54
C SER A 56 -0.67 8.01 -17.70
N ASP A 57 0.04 9.11 -17.49
CA ASP A 57 0.99 9.61 -18.48
C ASP A 57 2.02 8.51 -18.81
N ASP A 58 2.19 8.24 -20.10
CA ASP A 58 3.23 7.34 -20.60
C ASP A 58 4.59 8.03 -20.45
N HIS A 59 5.64 7.24 -20.22
CA HIS A 59 7.00 7.77 -20.21
C HIS A 59 7.39 8.09 -21.66
N GLU A 60 7.69 9.36 -21.97
CA GLU A 60 8.33 9.67 -23.25
C GLU A 60 9.67 8.93 -23.32
N ALA A 61 9.83 8.13 -24.37
CA ALA A 61 11.10 7.53 -24.71
C ALA A 61 11.88 8.54 -25.55
N ASP A 62 13.06 8.92 -25.07
CA ASP A 62 14.07 9.72 -25.77
C ASP A 62 14.70 8.93 -26.92
#